data_AF-A0A0N0JXE8-F1
#
_entry.id   AF-A0A0N0JXE8-F1
#
_cell.length_a   1.000
_cell.length_b   1.000
_cell.length_c   1.000
_cell.angle_alpha   90.00
_cell.angle_beta   90.00
_cell.angle_gamma   90.00
#
_symmetry.space_group_name_H-M   'P 1'
#
loop_
_entity.id
_entity.type
_entity.pdbx_description
1 polymer ?
#
loop_
_entity_poly.entity_id
_entity_poly.type
_entity_poly.pdbx_seq_one_letter_code
_entity_poly.pdbx_strand_id
1 'polypeptide(L)'
;MVRVNFQEQLNGRAARMPRWAAWLAMAASLAVGVVLFLVAASLALILIPVVAIVGTIAVWRLRARMKAAGFGQPGPFPPQGRQGGRDEIIDAEYRIIERDEAPRP
;
A
#
# COMPACT_ATOMS: atom_id res chain seq x y z
N MET A 1 48.31 29.71 -7.11
CA MET A 1 47.53 28.48 -6.91
C MET A 1 47.47 28.21 -5.41
N VAL A 2 46.36 28.54 -4.74
CA VAL A 2 46.26 28.45 -3.27
C VAL A 2 45.89 27.01 -2.89
N ARG A 3 46.79 26.30 -2.20
CA ARG A 3 46.49 24.98 -1.60
C ARG A 3 45.82 25.23 -0.25
N VAL A 4 44.49 25.20 -0.22
CA VAL A 4 43.73 25.30 1.02
C VAL A 4 43.74 23.92 1.69
N ASN A 5 44.55 23.76 2.74
CA ASN A 5 44.66 22.53 3.51
C ASN A 5 43.47 22.41 4.49
N PHE A 6 42.32 22.00 3.96
CA PHE A 6 41.12 21.75 4.77
C PHE A 6 41.36 20.68 5.85
N GLN A 7 42.26 19.74 5.60
CA GLN A 7 42.56 18.66 6.55
C GLN A 7 43.31 19.15 7.80
N GLU A 8 44.20 20.13 7.70
CA GLU A 8 44.91 20.69 8.87
C GLU A 8 43.97 21.53 9.75
N GLN A 9 43.01 22.24 9.17
CA GLN A 9 42.02 22.98 9.95
C GLN A 9 41.01 22.07 10.66
N LEU A 10 40.58 20.99 10.01
CA LEU A 10 39.68 20.01 10.62
C LEU A 10 40.38 19.22 11.73
N ASN A 11 41.60 18.74 11.49
CA ASN A 11 42.38 18.00 12.48
C ASN A 11 42.89 18.90 13.63
N GLY A 12 43.27 20.15 13.36
CA GLY A 12 43.69 21.11 14.39
C GLY A 12 42.55 21.56 15.30
N ARG A 13 41.30 21.64 14.79
CA ARG A 13 40.11 21.87 15.63
C ARG A 13 39.73 20.64 16.45
N ALA A 14 39.75 19.46 15.82
CA ALA A 14 39.44 18.20 16.49
C ALA A 14 40.46 17.88 17.61
N ALA A 15 41.74 18.17 17.40
CA ALA A 15 42.81 17.96 18.39
C ALA A 15 42.72 18.89 19.62
N ARG A 16 41.99 20.00 19.53
CA ARG A 16 41.73 20.93 20.65
C ARG A 16 40.40 20.70 21.35
N MET A 17 39.56 19.78 20.87
CA MET A 17 38.27 19.51 21.51
C MET A 17 38.46 18.64 22.76
N PRO A 18 37.94 19.07 23.91
CA PRO A 18 38.04 18.29 25.12
C PRO A 18 37.20 17.00 25.00
N ARG A 19 37.68 15.89 25.57
CA ARG A 19 37.09 14.55 25.40
C ARG A 19 35.61 14.46 25.80
N TRP A 20 35.15 15.30 26.74
CA TRP A 20 33.74 15.38 27.14
C TRP A 20 32.84 15.93 26.02
N ALA A 21 33.35 16.87 25.22
CA ALA A 21 32.62 17.43 24.09
C ALA A 21 32.47 16.40 22.95
N ALA A 22 33.46 15.52 22.75
CA ALA A 22 33.36 14.43 21.80
C ALA A 22 32.27 13.43 22.18
N TRP A 23 32.17 13.07 23.47
CA TRP A 23 31.11 12.19 23.96
C TRP A 23 29.72 12.82 23.83
N LEU A 24 29.58 14.11 24.15
CA LEU A 24 28.32 14.85 23.94
C LEU A 24 27.94 14.93 22.47
N ALA A 25 28.90 15.16 21.57
CA ALA A 25 28.63 15.18 20.14
C ALA A 25 28.15 13.81 19.63
N MET A 26 28.72 12.73 20.16
CA MET A 26 28.31 11.36 19.83
C MET A 26 26.91 11.02 20.39
N ALA A 27 26.60 11.48 21.60
CA ALA A 27 25.26 11.34 22.18
C ALA A 27 24.22 12.17 21.42
N ALA A 28 24.58 13.40 21.03
CA ALA A 28 23.72 14.29 20.25
C ALA A 28 23.45 13.73 18.85
N SER A 29 24.47 13.19 18.17
CA SER A 29 24.28 12.56 16.86
C SER A 29 23.37 11.34 16.93
N LEU A 30 23.50 10.51 17.98
CA LEU A 30 22.57 9.41 18.24
C LEU A 30 21.14 9.93 18.44
N ALA A 31 20.96 10.94 19.29
CA ALA A 31 19.65 11.53 19.55
C ALA A 31 19.00 12.09 18.28
N VAL A 32 19.77 12.80 17.44
CA VAL A 32 19.30 13.29 16.13
C VAL A 32 18.89 12.12 15.23
N GLY A 33 19.68 11.05 15.19
CA GLY A 33 19.33 9.84 14.45
C GLY A 33 18.00 9.22 14.91
N VAL A 34 17.79 9.11 16.22
CA VAL A 34 16.54 8.60 16.81
C VAL A 34 15.35 9.50 16.46
N VAL A 35 15.52 10.81 16.56
CA VAL A 35 14.46 11.78 16.20
C VAL A 35 14.11 11.67 14.72
N LEU A 36 15.11 11.62 13.83
CA LEU A 36 14.89 11.44 12.39
C LEU A 36 14.19 10.11 12.09
N PHE A 37 14.58 9.03 12.77
CA PHE A 37 13.92 7.74 12.64
C PHE A 37 12.46 7.79 13.08
N LEU A 38 12.16 8.41 14.22
CA LEU A 38 10.79 8.59 14.72
C LEU A 38 9.95 9.42 13.74
N VAL A 39 10.51 10.51 13.19
CA VAL A 39 9.85 11.32 12.16
C VAL A 39 9.55 10.48 10.92
N ALA A 40 10.53 9.72 10.42
CA ALA A 40 10.35 8.85 9.26
C ALA A 40 9.32 7.74 9.51
N ALA A 41 9.37 7.09 10.67
CA ALA A 41 8.42 6.05 11.08
C ALA A 41 7.00 6.60 11.24
N SER A 42 6.86 7.77 11.86
CA SER A 42 5.57 8.47 12.00
C SER A 42 5.01 8.86 10.63
N LEU A 43 5.85 9.39 9.75
CA LEU A 43 5.44 9.72 8.38
C LEU A 43 5.01 8.46 7.61
N ALA A 44 5.79 7.38 7.71
CA ALA A 44 5.46 6.11 7.07
C ALA A 44 4.13 5.53 7.57
N LEU A 45 3.83 5.65 8.86
CA LEU A 45 2.57 5.19 9.45
C LEU A 45 1.34 5.84 8.77
N ILE A 46 1.46 7.11 8.35
CA ILE A 46 0.41 7.83 7.61
C ILE A 46 0.52 7.56 6.11
N LEU A 47 1.73 7.48 5.56
CA LEU A 47 1.94 7.34 4.13
C LEU A 47 1.51 5.96 3.60
N ILE A 48 1.78 4.89 4.35
CA ILE A 48 1.41 3.51 3.98
C ILE A 48 -0.08 3.37 3.67
N PRO A 49 -1.02 3.75 4.55
CA PRO A 49 -2.45 3.61 4.25
C PRO A 49 -2.87 4.50 3.07
N VAL A 50 -2.33 5.71 2.95
CA VAL A 50 -2.62 6.60 1.80
C VAL A 50 -2.20 5.95 0.49
N VAL A 51 -0.96 5.45 0.42
CA VAL A 51 -0.43 4.77 -0.77
C VAL A 51 -1.19 3.48 -1.06
N ALA A 52 -1.61 2.73 -0.04
CA ALA A 52 -2.44 1.55 -0.22
C ALA A 52 -3.79 1.90 -0.88
N ILE A 53 -4.47 2.95 -0.40
CA ILE A 53 -5.73 3.42 -0.99
C ILE A 53 -5.51 3.89 -2.44
N VAL A 54 -4.50 4.73 -2.69
CA VAL A 54 -4.20 5.21 -4.04
C VAL A 54 -3.83 4.05 -4.97
N GLY A 55 -3.04 3.10 -4.49
CA GLY A 55 -2.64 1.91 -5.24
C GLY A 55 -3.84 1.04 -5.63
N THR A 56 -4.76 0.77 -4.70
CA THR A 56 -5.99 0.02 -5.01
C THR A 56 -6.85 0.72 -6.06
N ILE A 57 -7.03 2.04 -5.95
CA ILE A 57 -7.78 2.84 -6.93
C ILE A 57 -7.08 2.81 -8.29
N ALA A 58 -5.75 2.97 -8.31
CA ALA A 58 -4.95 2.96 -9.53
C ALA A 58 -5.04 1.60 -10.25
N VAL A 59 -4.93 0.49 -9.52
CA VAL A 59 -5.10 -0.87 -10.05
C VAL A 59 -6.50 -1.05 -10.61
N TRP A 60 -7.53 -0.58 -9.90
CA TRP A 60 -8.91 -0.68 -10.37
C TRP A 60 -9.13 0.11 -11.67
N ARG A 61 -8.60 1.33 -11.74
CA ARG A 61 -8.66 2.17 -12.94
C ARG A 61 -7.90 1.55 -14.11
N LEU A 62 -6.71 0.98 -13.86
CA LEU A 62 -5.94 0.28 -14.88
C LEU A 62 -6.70 -0.94 -15.39
N ARG A 63 -7.30 -1.73 -14.51
CA ARG A 63 -8.12 -2.88 -14.88
C ARG A 63 -9.36 -2.48 -15.69
N ALA A 64 -10.01 -1.37 -15.34
CA ALA A 64 -11.12 -0.82 -16.11
C ALA A 64 -10.68 -0.41 -17.53
N ARG A 65 -9.50 0.22 -17.66
CA ARG A 65 -8.93 0.56 -18.96
C ARG A 65 -8.53 -0.67 -19.79
N MET A 66 -7.98 -1.70 -19.16
CA MET A 66 -7.67 -2.97 -19.85
C MET A 66 -8.94 -3.67 -20.35
N LYS A 67 -10.01 -3.69 -19.54
CA LYS A 67 -11.33 -4.19 -19.97
C LYS A 67 -11.89 -3.36 -21.14
N ALA A 68 -11.78 -2.03 -21.08
CA ALA A 68 -12.22 -1.14 -22.15
C ALA A 68 -11.37 -1.30 -23.43
N ALA A 69 -10.11 -1.72 -23.29
CA ALA A 69 -9.22 -2.07 -24.40
C ALA A 69 -9.42 -3.51 -24.93
N GLY A 70 -10.44 -4.23 -24.44
CA GLY A 70 -10.78 -5.58 -24.91
C GLY A 70 -9.92 -6.71 -24.34
N PHE A 71 -8.97 -6.42 -23.45
CA PHE A 71 -8.15 -7.44 -22.80
C PHE A 71 -8.91 -8.05 -21.61
N GLY A 72 -9.50 -9.22 -21.84
CA GLY A 72 -10.17 -10.03 -20.82
C GLY A 72 -11.70 -10.03 -20.89
N GLN A 73 -12.28 -9.93 -22.09
CA GLN A 73 -13.69 -10.32 -22.32
C GLN A 73 -13.85 -11.76 -21.79
N PRO A 74 -14.54 -11.98 -20.66
CA PRO A 74 -14.96 -13.33 -20.32
C PRO A 74 -15.91 -13.74 -21.45
N GLY A 75 -15.79 -14.97 -21.94
CA GLY A 75 -16.79 -15.53 -22.84
C GLY A 75 -18.21 -15.39 -22.26
N PRO A 76 -19.25 -15.76 -23.01
CA PRO A 76 -20.66 -15.46 -22.73
C PRO A 76 -21.24 -16.00 -21.40
N PHE A 77 -20.43 -16.55 -20.50
CA PHE A 77 -20.84 -17.04 -19.19
C PHE A 77 -20.41 -16.08 -18.07
N PRO A 78 -21.33 -15.69 -17.16
CA PRO A 78 -21.02 -14.79 -16.06
C PRO A 78 -20.03 -15.44 -15.06
N PRO A 79 -19.04 -14.70 -14.53
CA PRO A 79 -18.15 -15.22 -13.49
C PRO A 79 -18.92 -15.40 -12.18
N GLN A 80 -19.34 -16.63 -11.87
CA GLN A 80 -19.69 -17.05 -10.52
C GLN A 80 -18.44 -17.01 -9.66
N GLY A 81 -18.30 -15.96 -8.84
CA GLY A 81 -17.10 -15.80 -8.02
C GLY A 81 -17.10 -14.59 -7.12
N ARG A 82 -18.23 -14.28 -6.46
CA ARG A 82 -18.24 -13.46 -5.23
C ARG A 82 -19.57 -13.60 -4.47
N GLN A 83 -19.92 -14.83 -4.08
CA GLN A 83 -20.86 -15.02 -2.98
C GLN A 83 -20.14 -14.67 -1.68
N GLY A 84 -20.35 -13.43 -1.25
CA GLY A 84 -19.77 -12.85 -0.05
C GLY A 84 -20.72 -11.80 0.50
N GLY A 85 -21.83 -12.27 1.06
CA GLY A 85 -22.65 -11.54 2.03
C GLY A 85 -23.53 -10.43 1.47
N ARG A 86 -24.80 -10.77 1.20
CA ARG A 86 -26.03 -10.09 1.68
C ARG A 86 -27.19 -10.45 0.75
N ASP A 87 -28.20 -11.10 1.32
CA ASP A 87 -29.56 -11.29 0.79
C ASP A 87 -29.66 -11.71 -0.67
N GLU A 88 -29.30 -12.97 -0.92
CA GLU A 88 -29.85 -13.70 -2.06
C GLU A 88 -31.29 -14.08 -1.68
N ILE A 89 -32.22 -13.13 -1.85
CA ILE A 89 -33.65 -13.43 -1.84
C ILE A 89 -33.88 -14.31 -3.07
N ILE A 90 -33.95 -15.62 -2.82
CA ILE A 90 -34.36 -16.59 -3.82
C ILE A 90 -35.86 -16.37 -4.03
N ASP A 91 -36.21 -15.57 -5.03
CA ASP A 91 -37.59 -15.48 -5.52
C ASP A 91 -37.87 -16.78 -6.30
N ALA A 92 -38.13 -17.85 -5.55
CA ALA A 92 -38.51 -19.14 -6.11
C ALA A 92 -39.92 -18.99 -6.68
N GLU A 93 -40.00 -18.50 -7.92
CA GLU A 93 -41.23 -18.48 -8.70
C GLU A 93 -41.77 -19.92 -8.77
N TYR A 94 -42.85 -20.15 -8.02
CA TYR A 94 -43.45 -21.46 -7.81
C TYR A 94 -44.17 -21.88 -9.08
N ARG A 95 -43.46 -22.51 -10.02
CA ARG A 95 -44.10 -23.12 -11.19
C ARG A 95 -44.75 -24.42 -10.77
N ILE A 96 -46.04 -24.36 -10.42
CA ILE A 96 -46.89 -25.54 -10.27
C ILE A 96 -46.87 -26.26 -11.62
N ILE A 97 -46.31 -27.47 -11.65
CA ILE A 97 -46.47 -28.36 -12.78
C ILE A 97 -47.85 -28.97 -12.62
N GLU A 98 -48.87 -28.36 -13.21
CA GLU A 98 -50.16 -29.00 -13.43
C GLU A 98 -49.91 -30.25 -14.26
N ARG A 99 -50.03 -31.41 -13.61
CA ARG A 99 -49.96 -32.72 -14.25
C ARG A 99 -51.34 -33.01 -14.84
N ASP A 100 -51.68 -32.31 -15.92
CA ASP A 100 -52.91 -32.58 -16.66
C ASP A 100 -52.83 -33.94 -17.38
N GLU A 101 -53.81 -34.79 -17.06
CA GLU A 101 -54.57 -35.68 -17.95
C GLU A 101 -53.78 -36.61 -18.90
N ALA A 102 -53.55 -37.89 -18.55
CA ALA A 102 -54.39 -39.08 -18.83
C ALA A 102 -53.70 -40.00 -19.90
N PRO A 103 -53.83 -41.35 -19.83
CA PRO A 103 -55.04 -42.00 -20.33
C PRO A 103 -55.52 -43.17 -19.46
N ARG A 104 -56.83 -43.21 -19.19
CA ARG A 104 -57.54 -44.49 -19.01
C ARG A 104 -57.64 -45.16 -20.38
N PRO A 105 -57.38 -46.47 -20.44
CA PRO A 105 -58.49 -47.43 -20.43
C PRO A 105 -58.28 -48.61 -19.48
#